data_AF-A0A352Q4M5-F1
#
_entry.id   AF-A0A352Q4M5-F1
#
_cell.length_a   1.000
_cell.length_b   1.000
_cell.length_c   1.000
_cell.angle_alpha   90.00
_cell.angle_beta   90.00
_cell.angle_gamma   90.00
#
_symmetry.space_group_name_H-M   'P 1'
#
loop_
_entity.id
_entity.type
_entity.pdbx_description
1 polymer ?
#
loop_
_entity_poly.entity_id
_entity_poly.type
_entity_poly.pdbx_seq_one_letter_code
_entity_poly.pdbx_strand_id
1 'polypeptide(L)' 'MIPLAFQFDNLSGFLTMGGHGVYVWTAYAVSLVVLSMLVVAPLRRSRKRLLELGRRLQQEEAE' A
#
# COMPACT_ATOMS: atom_id res chain seq x y z
N MET A 1 -4.75 -15.84 -36.98
CA MET A 1 -5.41 -15.60 -35.68
C MET A 1 -4.36 -15.76 -34.59
N ILE A 2 -4.12 -14.71 -33.78
CA ILE A 2 -3.20 -14.79 -32.64
C ILE A 2 -3.95 -15.48 -31.49
N PRO A 3 -3.43 -16.59 -30.95
CA PRO A 3 -4.06 -17.22 -29.80
C PRO A 3 -3.94 -16.31 -28.57
N LEU A 4 -5.08 -15.96 -27.95
CA LEU A 4 -5.14 -15.40 -26.59
C LEU A 4 -4.90 -16.52 -25.56
N ALA A 5 -3.81 -17.27 -25.72
CA ALA A 5 -3.44 -18.30 -24.76
C ALA A 5 -2.78 -17.64 -23.55
N PHE A 6 -3.15 -18.10 -22.35
CA PHE A 6 -2.49 -17.68 -21.12
C PHE A 6 -1.02 -18.16 -21.19
N GLN A 7 -0.07 -17.23 -21.15
CA GLN A 7 1.35 -17.51 -21.39
C GLN A 7 2.01 -18.38 -20.30
N PHE A 8 1.31 -18.64 -19.19
CA PHE A 8 1.83 -19.34 -18.02
C PHE A 8 1.16 -20.69 -17.82
N ASP A 9 1.97 -21.72 -17.69
CA ASP A 9 1.53 -23.11 -17.55
C ASP A 9 1.11 -23.45 -16.10
N ASN A 10 1.62 -22.71 -15.11
CA ASN A 10 1.32 -22.90 -13.69
C ASN A 10 1.63 -21.64 -12.85
N LEU A 11 1.07 -21.59 -11.63
CA LEU A 11 1.27 -20.48 -10.68
C LEU A 11 2.75 -20.29 -10.29
N SER A 12 3.53 -21.37 -10.24
CA SER A 12 4.97 -21.31 -9.94
C SER A 12 5.76 -20.62 -11.05
N GLY A 13 5.44 -20.89 -12.32
CA GLY A 13 6.03 -20.25 -13.49
C GLY A 13 5.66 -18.78 -13.60
N PHE A 14 4.44 -18.42 -13.18
CA PHE A 14 4.04 -17.01 -13.04
C PHE A 14 4.84 -16.29 -11.94
N LEU A 15 5.06 -16.93 -10.78
CA LEU A 15 5.84 -16.34 -9.69
C LEU A 15 7.33 -16.24 -10.03
N THR A 16 7.87 -17.25 -10.72
CA THR A 16 9.30 -17.36 -11.01
C THR A 16 9.68 -16.63 -12.30
N MET A 17 8.73 -16.39 -13.23
CA MET A 17 8.93 -15.73 -14.54
C MET A 17 10.27 -16.08 -15.19
N GLY A 18 10.52 -17.38 -15.43
CA GLY A 18 11.76 -17.84 -16.07
C GLY A 18 13.06 -17.53 -15.31
N GLY A 19 12.99 -17.25 -14.00
CA GLY A 19 14.14 -16.92 -13.15
C GLY A 19 14.26 -15.42 -12.82
N HIS A 20 13.35 -14.57 -13.31
CA HIS A 20 13.36 -13.12 -13.05
C HIS A 20 12.27 -12.65 -12.10
N GLY A 21 11.40 -13.56 -11.65
CA GLY A 21 10.30 -13.25 -10.75
C GLY A 21 10.73 -12.51 -9.49
N VAL A 22 11.90 -12.84 -8.93
CA VAL A 22 12.45 -12.17 -7.74
C VAL A 22 12.59 -10.65 -7.95
N TYR A 23 13.08 -10.20 -9.11
CA TYR A 23 13.23 -8.77 -9.43
C TYR A 23 11.88 -8.06 -9.59
N VAL A 24 10.93 -8.73 -10.26
CA VAL A 24 9.60 -8.19 -10.50
C VAL A 24 8.84 -8.02 -9.19
N TRP A 25 8.78 -9.08 -8.38
CA TRP A 25 8.07 -9.07 -7.10
C TRP A 25 8.71 -8.13 -6.07
N THR A 26 10.04 -8.00 -6.06
CA THR A 26 10.70 -6.99 -5.19
C THR A 26 10.36 -5.57 -5.60
N ALA A 27 10.34 -5.24 -6.90
CA ALA A 27 9.91 -3.93 -7.37
C ALA A 27 8.44 -3.63 -6.99
N TYR A 28 7.54 -4.62 -7.13
CA TYR A 28 6.16 -4.49 -6.66
C TYR A 28 6.06 -4.31 -5.15
N ALA A 29 6.82 -5.08 -4.36
CA ALA A 29 6.82 -4.99 -2.90
C ALA A 29 7.29 -3.60 -2.44
N VAL A 30 8.39 -3.09 -3.00
CA VAL A 30 8.89 -1.74 -2.70
C VAL A 30 7.84 -0.68 -3.05
N SER A 31 7.24 -0.79 -4.24
CA SER A 31 6.19 0.14 -4.67
C SER A 31 4.99 0.11 -3.73
N LEU A 32 4.55 -1.08 -3.32
CA LEU A 32 3.44 -1.26 -2.40
C LEU A 32 3.75 -0.67 -1.02
N VAL A 33 4.98 -0.81 -0.53
CA VAL A 33 5.43 -0.18 0.72
C VAL A 33 5.38 1.35 0.61
N VAL A 34 5.91 1.92 -0.47
CA VAL A 34 5.91 3.38 -0.67
C VAL A 34 4.48 3.93 -0.76
N LEU A 35 3.62 3.29 -1.55
CA LEU A 35 2.21 3.66 -1.66
C LEU A 35 1.49 3.53 -0.30
N SER A 36 1.73 2.45 0.43
CA SER A 36 1.16 2.26 1.76
C SER A 36 1.61 3.35 2.72
N MET A 37 2.89 3.73 2.71
CA MET A 37 3.39 4.84 3.52
C MET A 37 2.72 6.17 3.14
N LEU A 38 2.54 6.42 1.85
CA LEU A 38 1.89 7.63 1.34
C LEU A 38 0.43 7.73 1.78
N VAL A 39 -0.27 6.61 1.93
CA VAL A 39 -1.66 6.56 2.42
C VAL A 39 -1.72 6.62 3.94
N VAL A 40 -0.86 5.87 4.64
CA VAL A 40 -0.88 5.76 6.10
C VAL A 40 -0.42 7.06 6.77
N ALA A 41 0.54 7.78 6.20
CA ALA A 41 1.04 9.05 6.74
C ALA A 41 -0.05 10.13 6.90
N PRO A 42 -0.83 10.50 5.87
CA PRO A 42 -1.90 11.47 6.00
C PRO A 42 -3.05 10.96 6.87
N LEU A 43 -3.40 9.67 6.83
CA LEU A 43 -4.41 9.09 7.72
C LEU A 43 -4.03 9.25 9.19
N ARG A 44 -2.78 8.91 9.56
CA ARG A 44 -2.28 9.10 10.92
C ARG A 44 -2.28 10.56 11.33
N ARG A 45 -1.91 11.47 10.43
CA ARG A 45 -1.87 12.91 10.69
C ARG A 45 -3.25 13.50 10.88
N SER A 46 -4.23 13.10 10.07
CA SER A 46 -5.63 13.51 10.20
C SER A 46 -6.24 13.05 11.52
N ARG A 47 -6.00 11.79 11.92
CA ARG A 47 -6.48 11.28 13.22
C ARG A 47 -5.90 12.06 14.40
N LYS A 48 -4.62 12.42 14.36
CA LYS A 48 -3.97 13.24 15.39
C LYS A 48 -4.62 14.63 15.50
N ARG A 49 -4.88 15.29 14.37
CA ARG A 49 -5.55 16.61 14.37
C ARG A 49 -6.95 16.56 14.97
N LEU A 50 -7.75 15.53 14.67
CA LEU A 50 -9.08 15.37 15.25
C LEU A 50 -9.03 15.18 16.78
N LEU A 51 -8.06 14.41 17.28
CA LEU A 51 -7.83 14.23 18.72
C LEU A 51 -7.40 15.53 19.41
N GLU A 52 -6.56 16.33 18.76
CA GLU A 52 -6.13 17.63 19.28
C GLU A 52 -7.28 18.64 19.33
N LEU A 53 -8.16 18.66 18.32
CA LEU A 53 -9.34 19.51 18.31
C LEU A 53 -10.30 19.17 19.46
N GLY A 54 -10.57 17.88 19.70
CA GLY A 54 -11.41 17.44 20.81
C GLY A 54 -10.87 17.88 22.18
N ARG A 55 -9.55 17.86 22.37
CA ARG A 55 -8.92 18.35 23.62
C ARG A 55 -9.06 19.84 23.83
N ARG A 56 -9.05 20.65 22.77
CA ARG A 56 -9.22 22.12 22.89
C ARG A 56 -10.63 22.49 23.32
N LEU A 57 -11.64 21.83 22.75
CA LEU A 57 -13.04 22.05 23.14
C LEU A 57 -13.28 21.76 24.63
N GLN A 58 -12.69 20.69 25.16
CA GLN A 58 -12.80 20.38 26.59
C GLN A 58 -12.15 21.42 27.51
N GLN A 59 -11.15 22.16 27.02
CA GLN A 59 -10.52 23.22 27.80
C GLN A 59 -11.35 24.51 27.79
N GLU A 60 -11.96 24.85 26.64
CA GLU A 60 -12.87 26.00 26.52
C GLU A 60 -14.18 25.81 27.31
N GLU A 61 -14.69 24.59 27.45
CA GLU A 61 -15.88 24.30 28.28
C GLU A 61 -15.59 24.31 29.79
N ALA A 62 -14.31 24.25 30.20
CA ALA A 62 -13.89 24.18 31.60
C ALA A 62 -13.45 25.54 32.18
N GLU A 63 -13.26 26.55 31.34
CA GLU A 63 -13.15 27.98 31.72
C GLU A 63 -14.54 28.64 31.79
#